data_AF-S3K411-F1
#
_entry.id   AF-S3K411-F1
#
_cell.length_a   1.000
_cell.length_b   1.000
_cell.length_c   1.000
_cell.angle_alpha   90.00
_cell.angle_beta   90.00
_cell.angle_gamma   90.00
#
_symmetry.space_group_name_H-M   'P 1'
#
loop_
_entity.id
_entity.type
_entity.pdbx_description
1 polymer ?
#
loop_
_entity_poly.entity_id
_entity_poly.type
_entity_poly.pdbx_seq_one_letter_code
_entity_poly.pdbx_strand_id
1 'polypeptide(L)' 'MDKDTRFAILVIGIPFLGLAYCGLIFAVMIYWVWAREHPVTMATFFVLAPSLISGSIWLLASYKARQKQRLGL' A
#
# COMPACT_ATOMS: atom_id res chain seq x y z
N MET A 1 -0.56 3.63 -23.13
CA MET A 1 -1.83 3.66 -22.39
C MET A 1 -2.16 5.10 -22.11
N ASP A 2 -3.35 5.52 -22.50
CA ASP A 2 -3.82 6.90 -22.34
C ASP A 2 -3.87 7.30 -20.85
N LYS A 3 -3.73 8.60 -20.57
CA LYS A 3 -3.69 9.13 -19.21
C LYS A 3 -5.02 8.84 -18.47
N ASP A 4 -6.12 8.87 -19.20
CA ASP A 4 -7.45 8.62 -18.65
C ASP A 4 -7.64 7.14 -18.30
N THR A 5 -7.14 6.24 -19.14
CA THR A 5 -7.15 4.80 -18.86
C THR A 5 -6.29 4.44 -17.64
N ARG A 6 -5.12 5.08 -17.48
CA ARG A 6 -4.26 4.91 -16.30
C ARG A 6 -4.94 5.38 -15.02
N PHE A 7 -5.61 6.52 -15.09
CA PHE A 7 -6.35 7.05 -13.95
C PHE A 7 -7.53 6.16 -13.58
N ALA A 8 -8.31 5.70 -14.57
CA ALA A 8 -9.42 4.77 -14.34
C ALA A 8 -8.97 3.46 -13.69
N ILE A 9 -7.86 2.86 -14.17
CA ILE A 9 -7.29 1.66 -13.57
C ILE A 9 -6.81 1.91 -12.15
N LEU A 10 -6.25 3.09 -11.85
CA LEU A 10 -5.80 3.42 -10.50
C LEU A 10 -6.99 3.57 -9.54
N VAL A 11 -8.02 4.30 -9.96
CA VAL A 11 -9.23 4.56 -9.17
C VAL A 11 -9.98 3.27 -8.86
N ILE A 12 -10.04 2.34 -9.81
CA ILE A 12 -10.70 1.05 -9.62
C ILE A 12 -9.78 0.06 -8.89
N GLY A 13 -8.50 0.03 -9.26
CA GLY A 13 -7.53 -0.93 -8.76
C GLY A 13 -7.21 -0.78 -7.27
N ILE A 14 -7.12 0.45 -6.76
CA ILE A 14 -6.83 0.70 -5.33
C ILE A 14 -7.89 0.06 -4.41
N PRO A 15 -9.21 0.28 -4.61
CA PRO A 15 -10.25 -0.40 -3.85
C PRO A 15 -10.16 -1.93 -3.90
N PHE A 16 -9.94 -2.52 -5.08
CA PHE A 16 -9.81 -3.97 -5.21
C PHE A 16 -8.57 -4.52 -4.50
N LEU A 17 -7.45 -3.80 -4.57
CA LEU A 17 -6.23 -4.16 -3.86
C LEU A 17 -6.42 -4.06 -2.34
N GLY A 18 -7.15 -3.04 -1.87
CA GLY A 18 -7.56 -2.91 -0.47
C GLY A 18 -8.44 -4.08 -0.02
N LEU A 19 -9.42 -4.48 -0.84
CA LEU A 19 -10.27 -5.63 -0.55
C LEU A 19 -9.47 -6.94 -0.46
N ALA A 20 -8.54 -7.16 -1.40
CA ALA A 20 -7.65 -8.30 -1.38
C ALA A 20 -6.77 -8.32 -0.12
N TYR A 21 -6.27 -7.15 0.29
CA TYR A 21 -5.48 -7.00 1.51
C TYR A 21 -6.30 -7.33 2.76
N CYS A 22 -7.52 -6.81 2.86
CA CYS A 22 -8.44 -7.16 3.94
C CYS A 22 -8.74 -8.66 3.97
N GLY A 23 -8.97 -9.29 2.81
CA GLY A 23 -9.16 -10.73 2.70
C GLY A 23 -7.95 -11.53 3.22
N LEU A 24 -6.73 -11.06 2.92
CA LEU A 24 -5.49 -11.66 3.42
C LEU A 24 -5.39 -11.58 4.94
N ILE A 25 -5.75 -10.44 5.56
CA ILE A 25 -5.77 -10.30 7.03
C ILE A 25 -6.72 -11.33 7.64
N PHE A 26 -7.93 -11.46 7.09
CA PHE A 26 -8.91 -12.44 7.55
C PHE A 26 -8.39 -13.88 7.40
N ALA A 27 -7.77 -14.22 6.27
CA ALA A 27 -7.19 -15.53 6.06
C ALA A 27 -6.12 -15.85 7.11
N VAL A 28 -5.19 -14.91 7.38
CA VAL A 28 -4.16 -15.09 8.41
C VAL A 28 -4.79 -15.33 9.79
N MET A 29 -5.82 -14.55 10.15
CA MET A 29 -6.51 -14.72 11.44
C MET A 29 -7.22 -16.07 11.57
N ILE A 30 -7.79 -16.60 10.48
CA ILE A 30 -8.48 -17.90 10.48
C ILE A 30 -7.46 -19.05 10.60
N TYR A 31 -6.44 -19.05 9.75
CA TYR A 31 -5.53 -20.18 9.61
C TYR A 31 -4.41 -20.23 10.66
N TRP A 32 -4.02 -19.10 11.25
CA TRP A 32 -2.95 -19.06 12.24
C TRP A 32 -3.47 -18.74 13.65
N VAL A 33 -3.30 -19.69 14.58
CA VAL A 33 -3.67 -19.53 15.99
C VAL A 33 -2.83 -18.43 16.66
N TRP A 34 -1.52 -18.39 16.37
CA TRP A 34 -0.62 -17.37 16.90
C TRP A 34 -1.05 -15.94 16.56
N ALA A 35 -1.63 -15.75 15.37
CA ALA A 35 -2.17 -14.46 14.96
C ALA A 35 -3.29 -13.99 15.90
N ARG A 36 -4.15 -14.93 16.33
CA ARG A 36 -5.27 -14.68 17.25
C ARG A 36 -4.82 -14.49 18.70
N GLU A 37 -3.74 -15.11 19.11
CA GLU A 37 -3.15 -14.95 20.45
C GLU A 37 -2.47 -13.60 20.64
N HIS A 38 -1.92 -13.02 19.56
CA HIS A 38 -1.24 -11.72 19.59
C HIS A 38 -1.86 -10.70 18.62
N PRO A 39 -3.14 -10.31 18.83
CA PRO A 39 -3.88 -9.47 17.88
C PRO A 39 -3.31 -8.06 17.76
N VAL A 40 -2.74 -7.49 18.84
CA VAL A 40 -2.12 -6.16 18.82
C VAL A 40 -0.86 -6.15 17.95
N THR A 41 -0.03 -7.18 18.07
CA THR A 41 1.19 -7.33 17.26
C THR A 41 0.81 -7.48 15.78
N MET A 42 -0.17 -8.32 15.48
CA MET A 42 -0.66 -8.50 14.10
C MET A 42 -1.27 -7.23 13.52
N ALA A 43 -2.12 -6.52 14.26
CA ALA A 43 -2.67 -5.24 13.84
C ALA A 43 -1.56 -4.22 13.54
N THR A 44 -0.52 -4.19 14.38
CA THR A 44 0.64 -3.31 14.17
C THR A 44 1.33 -3.62 12.84
N PHE A 45 1.59 -4.89 12.54
CA PHE A 45 2.19 -5.29 11.26
C PHE A 45 1.30 -4.92 10.07
N PHE A 46 -0.01 -5.18 10.17
CA PHE A 46 -0.95 -4.90 9.08
C PHE A 46 -1.17 -3.40 8.84
N VAL A 47 -0.96 -2.55 9.84
CA VAL A 47 -1.00 -1.09 9.65
C VAL A 47 0.34 -0.58 9.13
N LEU A 48 1.46 -1.05 9.69
CA LEU A 48 2.78 -0.56 9.32
C LEU A 48 3.18 -0.94 7.90
N ALA A 49 2.92 -2.18 7.46
CA ALA A 49 3.33 -2.65 6.14
C ALA A 49 2.84 -1.73 4.99
N PRO A 50 1.53 -1.48 4.81
CA PRO A 50 1.05 -0.59 3.75
C PRO A 50 1.46 0.87 3.98
N SER A 51 1.57 1.33 5.23
CA SER A 51 2.00 2.69 5.55
C SER A 51 3.44 2.96 5.15
N LEU A 52 4.35 2.01 5.42
CA LEU A 52 5.76 2.10 5.03
C LEU A 52 5.92 2.02 3.52
N ILE A 53 5.16 1.15 2.84
CA ILE A 53 5.17 1.06 1.38
C ILE A 53 4.68 2.37 0.77
N SER A 54 3.53 2.88 1.21
CA SER A 54 2.98 4.16 0.74
C SER A 54 3.95 5.33 1.00
N GLY A 55 4.49 5.43 2.22
CA GLY A 55 5.44 6.47 2.61
C GLY A 55 6.73 6.42 1.79
N SER A 56 7.30 5.23 1.57
CA SER A 56 8.52 5.07 0.76
C SER A 56 8.30 5.44 -0.70
N ILE A 57 7.19 5.02 -1.31
CA ILE A 57 6.82 5.40 -2.69
C ILE A 57 6.67 6.93 -2.78
N TRP A 58 5.99 7.55 -1.82
CA TRP A 58 5.81 9.00 -1.80
C TRP A 58 7.13 9.76 -1.64
N LEU A 59 8.01 9.30 -0.74
CA LEU A 59 9.34 9.90 -0.55
C LEU A 59 10.21 9.81 -1.81
N LEU A 60 10.24 8.64 -2.46
CA LEU A 60 10.98 8.42 -3.71
C LEU A 60 10.45 9.31 -4.84
N ALA A 61 9.12 9.38 -5.00
CA ALA A 61 8.49 10.24 -5.99
C ALA A 61 8.80 11.72 -5.74
N SER A 62 8.73 12.15 -4.47
CA SER A 62 9.04 13.52 -4.07
C SER A 62 10.52 13.88 -4.30
N TYR A 63 11.43 12.96 -4.01
CA TYR A 63 12.86 13.14 -4.29
C TYR A 63 13.11 13.28 -5.79
N LYS A 64 12.53 12.39 -6.61
CA LYS A 64 12.67 12.43 -8.07
C LYS A 64 12.13 13.73 -8.68
N ALA A 65 10.99 14.21 -8.19
CA ALA A 65 10.42 15.49 -8.61
C ALA A 65 11.34 16.68 -8.29
N ARG A 66 11.89 16.71 -7.06
CA ARG A 66 12.85 17.75 -6.64
C ARG A 66 14.15 17.72 -7.46
N GLN A 67 14.66 16.53 -7.77
CA GLN A 67 15.85 16.39 -8.61
C GLN A 67 15.59 16.90 -10.04
N LYS A 68 14.41 16.61 -10.61
CA LYS A 68 14.01 17.11 -11.93
C LYS A 68 13.95 18.64 -11.96
N GLN A 69 13.35 19.26 -10.93
CA GLN A 69 13.37 20.71 -10.75
C GLN A 69 14.77 21.28 -10.64
N ARG A 70 15.68 20.65 -9.88
CA ARG A 70 17.08 21.12 -9.76
C ARG A 70 17.87 21.05 -11.07
N LEU A 71 17.51 20.13 -11.96
CA LEU A 71 18.15 19.98 -13.28
C LEU A 71 17.53 20.89 -14.36
N GLY A 72 16.53 21.72 -14.03
CA GLY A 72 15.91 22.65 -14.98
C GLY A 72 15.09 21.98 -16.10
N LEU A 73 14.69 20.71 -15.91
CA LEU A 73 13.92 19.88 -16.86
C LEU A 73 12.43 19.80 -16.49
#